data_AF-A0A327HD67-F1
#
_entry.id   AF-A0A327HD67-F1
#
_cell.length_a   1.000
_cell.length_b   1.000
_cell.length_c   1.000
_cell.angle_alpha   90.00
_cell.angle_beta   90.00
_cell.angle_gamma   90.00
#
_symmetry.space_group_name_H-M   'P 1'
#
loop_
_entity.id
_entity.type
_entity.pdbx_description
1 polymer ?
#
loop_
_entity_poly.entity_id
_entity_poly.type
_entity_poly.pdbx_seq_one_letter_code
_entity_poly.pdbx_strand_id
1 'polypeptide(L)' 'MTNGEVHDIEITLDGKDEMLRLMSGDQEFARIIVKPMEDGTCVLKVYDVNEDKSEKFLKWVSGISSLTTQESLA' A
#
# COMPACT_ATOMS: atom_id res chain seq x y z
N MET A 1 -6.11 -17.82 16.17
CA MET A 1 -5.78 -16.47 15.68
C MET A 1 -4.65 -16.67 14.69
N THR A 2 -4.90 -16.53 13.39
CA THR A 2 -3.83 -16.55 12.38
C THR A 2 -3.08 -15.23 12.51
N ASN A 3 -1.83 -15.28 12.98
CA ASN A 3 -0.92 -14.15 12.87
C ASN A 3 -0.75 -13.87 11.38
N GLY A 4 -1.42 -12.82 10.87
CA GLY A 4 -1.14 -12.33 9.53
C GLY A 4 0.31 -11.88 9.47
N GLU A 5 1.05 -12.34 8.48
CA GLU A 5 2.38 -11.81 8.19
C GLU A 5 2.23 -10.34 7.80
N VAL A 6 2.96 -9.48 8.51
CA VAL A 6 3.06 -8.06 8.18
C VAL A 6 4.31 -7.89 7.32
N HIS A 7 4.13 -7.32 6.13
CA HIS A 7 5.24 -6.98 5.24
C HIS A 7 5.41 -5.46 5.21
N ASP A 8 6.64 -5.02 5.47
CA ASP A 8 7.02 -3.64 5.23
C ASP A 8 7.17 -3.41 3.73
N ILE A 9 6.60 -2.32 3.24
CA ILE A 9 6.70 -1.91 1.84
C ILE A 9 7.36 -0.54 1.82
N GLU A 10 8.54 -0.48 1.22
CA GLU A 10 9.23 0.78 0.95
C GLU A 10 8.73 1.35 -0.38
N ILE A 11 8.38 2.63 -0.37
CA ILE A 11 7.83 3.33 -1.53
C ILE A 11 8.60 4.63 -1.68
N THR A 12 9.02 4.93 -2.91
CA THR A 12 9.76 6.15 -3.17
C THR A 12 8.79 7.26 -3.54
N LEU A 13 8.80 8.36 -2.81
CA LEU A 13 7.98 9.53 -3.13
C LEU A 13 8.68 10.40 -4.17
N ASP A 14 8.94 9.85 -5.37
CA ASP A 14 9.62 10.55 -6.48
C ASP A 14 8.66 11.45 -7.30
N GLY A 15 7.43 11.62 -6.82
CA GLY A 15 6.36 12.36 -7.50
C GLY A 15 5.58 11.54 -8.53
N LYS A 16 5.86 10.24 -8.68
CA LYS A 16 5.08 9.34 -9.53
C LYS A 16 4.10 8.49 -8.73
N ASP A 17 2.94 8.23 -9.32
CA ASP A 17 2.00 7.25 -8.79
C ASP A 17 2.63 5.85 -8.90
N GLU A 18 2.65 5.11 -7.80
CA GLU A 18 3.09 3.70 -7.76
C GLU A 18 1.89 2.77 -7.57
N MET A 19 2.00 1.54 -8.10
CA MET A 19 0.95 0.53 -7.99
C MET A 19 1.53 -0.78 -7.43
N LEU A 20 1.00 -1.21 -6.30
CA LEU A 20 1.33 -2.46 -5.64
C LEU A 20 0.21 -3.45 -5.85
N ARG A 21 0.56 -4.65 -6.33
CA ARG A 21 -0.38 -5.76 -6.54
C ARG A 21 -0.11 -6.81 -5.47
N LEU A 22 -1.10 -7.07 -4.63
CA LEU A 22 -1.01 -8.10 -3.61
C LEU A 22 -1.51 -9.42 -4.20
N MET A 23 -0.60 -10.38 -4.25
CA MET A 23 -0.78 -11.68 -4.90
C MET A 23 -0.87 -12.78 -3.86
N SER A 24 -1.74 -13.76 -4.08
CA SER A 24 -1.75 -15.05 -3.38
C SER A 24 -1.57 -16.15 -4.43
N GLY A 25 -0.35 -16.67 -4.55
CA GLY A 25 0.06 -17.46 -5.72
C GLY A 25 -0.07 -16.64 -7.01
N ASP A 26 -0.84 -17.14 -7.97
CA ASP A 26 -1.06 -16.47 -9.27
C ASP A 26 -2.28 -15.52 -9.28
N GLN A 27 -3.01 -15.41 -8.16
CA GLN A 27 -4.21 -14.58 -8.05
C GLN A 27 -3.92 -13.23 -7.40
N GLU A 28 -4.25 -12.13 -8.09
CA GLU A 28 -4.31 -10.81 -7.47
C GLU A 28 -5.59 -10.71 -6.65
N PHE A 29 -5.48 -10.40 -5.36
CA PHE A 29 -6.64 -10.23 -4.47
C PHE A 29 -6.80 -8.79 -4.00
N ALA A 30 -5.75 -7.97 -4.06
CA ALA A 30 -5.84 -6.56 -3.72
C ALA A 30 -4.85 -5.73 -4.52
N ARG A 31 -5.20 -4.45 -4.70
CA ARG A 31 -4.35 -3.46 -5.33
C ARG A 31 -4.27 -2.21 -4.49
N ILE A 32 -3.07 -1.67 -4.35
CA ILE A 32 -2.83 -0.42 -3.66
C ILE A 32 -2.21 0.56 -4.67
N ILE A 33 -2.86 1.71 -4.87
CA ILE A 33 -2.30 2.82 -5.63
C ILE A 33 -1.76 3.83 -4.64
N VAL A 34 -0.47 4.12 -4.74
CA VAL A 34 0.21 5.08 -3.88
C VAL A 34 0.45 6.34 -4.68
N LYS A 35 -0.10 7.44 -4.17
CA LYS A 35 0.01 8.75 -4.79
C LYS A 35 0.82 9.66 -3.88
N PRO A 36 2.07 10.01 -4.25
CA PRO A 36 2.82 11.03 -3.53
C PRO A 36 2.12 12.38 -3.66
N MET A 37 2.19 13.18 -2.59
CA MET A 37 1.64 14.52 -2.50
C MET A 37 2.78 15.54 -2.46
N GLU A 38 2.52 16.77 -2.92
CA GLU A 38 3.53 17.84 -2.98
C GLU A 38 4.09 18.23 -1.59
N ASP A 39 3.34 17.95 -0.53
CA ASP A 39 3.71 18.22 0.86
C ASP A 39 4.62 17.14 1.49
N GLY A 40 5.08 16.17 0.69
CA GLY A 40 5.95 15.09 1.14
C GLY A 40 5.21 13.94 1.84
N THR A 41 3.88 13.96 1.86
CA THR A 41 3.05 12.84 2.31
C THR A 41 2.67 11.93 1.14
N CYS A 42 2.03 10.81 1.43
CA CYS A 42 1.37 10.01 0.41
C CYS A 42 -0.06 9.65 0.76
N VAL A 43 -0.79 9.29 -0.30
CA VAL A 43 -2.15 8.79 -0.27
C VAL A 43 -2.14 7.35 -0.76
N LEU A 44 -2.79 6.44 -0.02
CA LEU A 44 -3.05 5.07 -0.45
C LEU A 44 -4.52 4.92 -0.84
N LYS A 45 -4.76 4.39 -2.03
CA LYS A 45 -6.07 3.90 -2.46
C LYS A 45 -6.02 2.39 -2.51
N VAL A 46 -6.84 1.73 -1.71
CA VAL A 46 -6.89 0.27 -1.62
C VAL A 46 -8.12 -0.25 -2.33
N TYR A 47 -7.92 -1.24 -3.18
CA TYR A 47 -8.95 -1.93 -3.95
C TYR A 47 -8.90 -3.43 -3.62
N ASP A 48 -10.08 -4.02 -3.47
CA ASP A 48 -10.29 -5.47 -3.51
C ASP A 48 -10.37 -5.89 -4.98
N VAL A 49 -9.68 -6.97 -5.34
CA VAL A 49 -9.69 -7.50 -6.71
C VAL A 49 -10.40 -8.84 -6.66
N ASN A 50 -11.61 -8.87 -7.24
CA ASN A 50 -12.42 -10.08 -7.29
C ASN A 50 -11.88 -11.07 -8.35
N GLU A 51 -12.35 -12.31 -8.31
CA GLU A 51 -11.94 -13.37 -9.27
C GLU A 51 -12.24 -13.00 -10.74
N ASP A 52 -13.31 -12.23 -10.99
CA ASP A 52 -13.67 -11.71 -12.31
C ASP A 52 -12.83 -10.51 -12.76
N LYS A 53 -11.80 -10.16 -11.97
CA LYS A 53 -10.92 -8.99 -12.13
C LYS A 53 -11.62 -7.64 -11.97
N SER A 54 -12.87 -7.62 -11.50
CA SER A 54 -13.50 -6.38 -11.09
C SER A 54 -12.85 -5.83 -9.83
N GLU A 55 -12.72 -4.50 -9.79
CA GLU A 55 -12.11 -3.80 -8.68
C GLU A 55 -13.18 -3.13 -7.82
N LYS A 56 -13.14 -3.39 -6.52
CA LYS A 56 -13.97 -2.72 -5.54
C LYS A 56 -13.11 -1.80 -4.69
N PHE A 57 -13.37 -0.50 -4.75
CA PHE A 57 -12.73 0.44 -3.86
C PHE A 57 -13.07 0.13 -2.40
N LEU A 58 -12.06 -0.05 -1.56
CA LEU A 58 -12.22 -0.35 -0.14
C LEU A 58 -12.06 0.90 0.72
N LYS A 59 -10.91 1.57 0.60
CA LYS A 59 -10.54 2.64 1.52
C LYS A 59 -9.52 3.60 0.93
N TRP A 60 -9.63 4.84 1.40
CA TRP A 60 -8.64 5.89 1.25
C TRP A 60 -7.88 6.06 2.57
N VAL A 61 -6.55 6.06 2.51
CA VAL A 61 -5.68 6.38 3.65
C VAL A 61 -4.80 7.55 3.24
N SER A 62 -4.74 8.58 4.06
CA SER A 62 -4.02 9.83 3.79
C SER A 62 -3.19 10.26 4.98
N GLY A 63 -2.27 11.20 4.75
CA GLY A 63 -1.39 11.70 5.80
C GLY A 63 -0.35 10.68 6.26
N ILE A 64 0.01 9.73 5.40
CA ILE A 64 1.12 8.82 5.67
C ILE A 64 2.39 9.59 5.34
N SER A 65 3.05 10.09 6.38
CA SER A 65 4.40 10.62 6.31
C SER A 65 5.41 9.50 6.59
N SER A 66 6.63 9.67 6.10
CA SER A 66 7.77 8.80 6.41
C SER A 66 7.75 8.38 7.88
N LEU A 67 7.61 7.07 8.13
CA LEU A 67 8.04 6.49 9.39
C LEU A 67 9.56 6.55 9.36
N THR A 68 10.13 7.55 10.03
CA THR A 68 11.54 7.50 10.39
C THR A 68 11.73 6.18 11.12
N THR A 69 12.67 5.37 10.63
CA THR A 69 13.07 4.08 11.19
C THR A 69 13.01 4.20 12.71
N GLN A 70 12.15 3.40 13.34
CA GLN A 70 12.16 3.28 14.80
C GLN A 70 13.59 2.91 15.14
N GLU A 71 14.33 3.82 15.79
CA GLU A 71 15.71 3.56 16.19
C GLU A 71 15.70 2.20 16.89
N SER A 72 16.46 1.26 16.32
CA SER A 72 16.72 -0.01 16.97
C SER A 72 17.29 0.36 18.33
N LEU A 73 16.50 0.16 19.39
CA LEU A 73 16.94 0.37 20.76
C LEU A 73 18.04 -0.66 21.03
N ALA A 74 19.29 -0.23 20.83
CA ALA A 74 20.50 -0.91 21.28
C ALA A 74 20.68 -0.72 22.80
#